data_AF-X1GZW5-F1
#
_entry.id   AF-X1GZW5-F1
#
_cell.length_a   1.000
_cell.length_b   1.000
_cell.length_c   1.000
_cell.angle_alpha   90.00
_cell.angle_beta   90.00
_cell.angle_gamma   90.00
#
_symmetry.space_group_name_H-M   'P 1'
#
loop_
_entity.id
_entity.type
_entity.pdbx_description
1 polymer ?
#
loop_
_entity_poly.entity_id
_entity_poly.type
_entity_poly.pdbx_seq_one_letter_code
_entity_poly.pdbx_strand_id
1 'polypeptide(L)'
;AGKIIVDEEQRKFDDDPTHYYFLVGILHSVIEGVRGISLTYGQTIINGRFIRTGKIESTDGQVYFGLDDNELVIKKESYASEVAGIWLGKDDDKYKLNIGDATKYLKWDGAALTIKGLVGDITLDSNGFIRTDGKTSYESTFAGFWLGWSAGYKLNIGDAAHYLKWTGSKLQVKGLASLDALSAINANIGNITAGNIRGTRFQVGGGTNEDIYFEDSGLRLYDVGGQCISLTKIDYSNLDIGISSNSVAISTLDESIKRQVPAL
;
A
#
# COMPACT_ATOMS: atom_id res chain seq x y z
N ALA A 1 -36.29 39.54 -46.36
CA ALA A 1 -35.14 39.54 -45.44
C ALA A 1 -35.56 40.19 -44.15
N GLY A 2 -35.18 39.65 -42.98
CA GLY A 2 -35.49 40.28 -41.69
C GLY A 2 -34.76 41.62 -41.53
N LYS A 3 -35.41 42.61 -40.92
CA LYS A 3 -34.88 43.96 -40.74
C LYS A 3 -34.86 44.31 -39.24
N ILE A 4 -33.69 44.63 -38.71
CA ILE A 4 -33.58 45.28 -37.39
C ILE A 4 -33.80 46.77 -37.64
N ILE A 5 -34.76 47.34 -36.95
CA ILE A 5 -35.11 48.76 -37.06
C ILE A 5 -34.76 49.40 -35.71
N VAL A 6 -33.81 50.32 -35.75
CA VAL A 6 -33.45 51.15 -34.60
C VAL A 6 -34.16 52.48 -34.78
N ASP A 7 -34.87 52.91 -33.75
CA ASP A 7 -35.67 54.13 -33.76
C ASP A 7 -35.27 55.01 -32.55
N GLU A 8 -35.35 56.32 -32.74
CA GLU A 8 -35.12 57.30 -31.68
C GLU A 8 -36.32 57.38 -30.73
N GLU A 9 -37.50 56.97 -31.22
CA GLU A 9 -38.71 56.90 -30.43
C GLU A 9 -38.72 55.61 -29.58
N GLN A 10 -38.86 55.77 -28.26
CA GLN A 10 -38.97 54.62 -27.36
C GLN A 10 -40.26 53.85 -27.65
N ARG A 11 -40.14 52.72 -28.34
CA ARG A 11 -41.25 51.79 -28.57
C ARG A 11 -41.54 51.00 -27.30
N LYS A 12 -42.79 51.04 -26.86
CA LYS A 12 -43.29 50.12 -25.83
C LYS A 12 -43.59 48.77 -26.48
N PHE A 13 -43.67 47.71 -25.67
CA PHE A 13 -43.78 46.32 -26.14
C PHE A 13 -44.93 46.08 -27.13
N ASP A 14 -46.04 46.83 -27.02
CA ASP A 14 -47.27 46.65 -27.81
C ASP A 14 -47.68 47.90 -28.61
N ASP A 15 -46.76 48.81 -28.87
CA ASP A 15 -47.06 50.09 -29.54
C ASP A 15 -47.50 49.92 -31.02
N ASP A 16 -47.40 48.73 -31.61
CA ASP A 16 -47.75 48.46 -33.01
C ASP A 16 -48.45 47.09 -33.13
N PRO A 17 -49.64 46.99 -33.76
CA PRO A 17 -50.35 45.72 -33.95
C PRO A 17 -49.68 44.75 -34.93
N THR A 18 -48.66 45.19 -35.66
CA THR A 18 -47.99 44.39 -36.70
C THR A 18 -46.59 43.88 -36.32
N HIS A 19 -46.01 44.33 -35.20
CA HIS A 19 -44.66 43.94 -34.76
C HIS A 19 -44.53 43.79 -33.24
N TYR A 20 -43.67 42.86 -32.79
CA TYR A 20 -43.31 42.66 -31.39
C TYR A 20 -41.97 43.36 -31.08
N TYR A 21 -41.90 44.10 -29.96
CA TYR A 21 -40.67 44.76 -29.49
C TYR A 21 -40.11 44.07 -28.23
N PHE A 22 -38.79 43.94 -28.09
CA PHE A 22 -38.15 43.35 -26.90
C PHE A 22 -36.97 44.22 -26.41
N LEU A 23 -36.77 44.35 -25.09
CA LEU A 23 -35.58 45.00 -24.53
C LEU A 23 -34.38 44.04 -24.61
N VAL A 24 -33.60 44.13 -25.69
CA VAL A 24 -32.43 43.28 -25.96
C VAL A 24 -31.18 43.76 -25.19
N GLY A 25 -31.20 45.00 -24.72
CA GLY A 25 -30.14 45.62 -23.95
C GLY A 25 -30.34 47.12 -23.83
N ILE A 26 -29.67 47.73 -22.86
CA ILE A 26 -29.53 49.17 -22.75
C ILE A 26 -28.24 49.57 -23.48
N LEU A 27 -28.40 50.32 -24.57
CA LEU A 27 -27.30 50.94 -25.29
C LEU A 27 -26.95 52.27 -24.61
N HIS A 28 -25.74 52.39 -24.08
CA HIS A 28 -25.32 53.56 -23.32
C HIS A 28 -24.90 54.72 -24.24
N SER A 29 -24.71 55.90 -23.66
CA SER A 29 -24.13 57.08 -24.32
C SER A 29 -22.66 56.85 -24.70
N VAL A 30 -22.19 57.51 -25.78
CA VAL A 30 -20.78 57.43 -26.22
C VAL A 30 -19.89 58.19 -25.23
N ILE A 31 -18.80 57.57 -24.78
CA ILE A 31 -17.76 58.23 -24.00
C ILE A 31 -16.42 57.92 -24.65
N GLU A 32 -15.61 58.96 -24.90
CA GLU A 32 -14.28 58.86 -25.53
C GLU A 32 -14.25 58.07 -26.85
N GLY A 33 -15.32 58.18 -27.65
CA GLY A 33 -15.42 57.55 -28.97
C GLY A 33 -15.90 56.09 -28.95
N VAL A 34 -16.19 55.50 -27.79
CA VAL A 34 -16.71 54.13 -27.66
C VAL A 34 -18.12 54.14 -27.06
N ARG A 35 -18.98 53.23 -27.54
CA ARG A 35 -20.35 53.04 -27.03
C ARG A 35 -20.53 51.63 -26.49
N GLY A 36 -20.82 51.51 -25.20
CA GLY A 36 -21.13 50.23 -24.56
C GLY A 36 -22.58 49.82 -24.78
N ILE A 37 -22.81 48.56 -25.11
CA ILE A 37 -24.14 47.96 -25.07
C ILE A 37 -24.21 47.02 -23.87
N SER A 38 -24.97 47.41 -22.84
CA SER A 38 -25.45 46.43 -21.86
C SER A 38 -26.60 45.71 -22.50
N LEU A 39 -26.26 44.74 -23.35
CA LEU A 39 -27.10 43.55 -23.45
C LEU A 39 -27.38 43.08 -22.01
N THR A 40 -28.48 42.42 -21.72
CA THR A 40 -28.57 41.70 -20.45
C THR A 40 -27.43 40.65 -20.42
N TYR A 41 -26.23 41.06 -20.03
CA TYR A 41 -24.98 40.34 -20.19
C TYR A 41 -23.85 40.98 -19.36
N GLY A 42 -23.22 40.19 -18.50
CA GLY A 42 -21.99 40.53 -17.78
C GLY A 42 -22.11 40.84 -16.28
N GLN A 43 -23.30 40.86 -15.67
CA GLN A 43 -23.43 40.95 -14.20
C GLN A 43 -24.51 40.02 -13.64
N THR A 44 -24.16 39.26 -12.60
CA THR A 44 -25.09 38.80 -11.56
C THR A 44 -24.54 39.34 -10.22
N ILE A 45 -25.15 40.37 -9.64
CA ILE A 45 -24.82 40.80 -8.28
C ILE A 45 -25.69 39.98 -7.31
N ILE A 46 -25.09 39.04 -6.59
CA ILE A 46 -25.81 38.25 -5.59
C ILE A 46 -25.63 38.85 -4.19
N ASN A 47 -26.66 39.49 -3.65
CA ASN A 47 -26.64 40.08 -2.30
C ASN A 47 -26.89 39.01 -1.21
N GLY A 48 -26.01 38.93 -0.21
CA GLY A 48 -25.84 37.81 0.75
C GLY A 48 -26.94 37.58 1.80
N ARG A 49 -28.21 37.97 1.56
CA ARG A 49 -29.33 37.66 2.48
C ARG A 49 -30.27 36.55 1.96
N PHE A 50 -30.54 36.45 0.66
CA PHE A 50 -31.20 35.28 0.04
C PHE A 50 -30.78 35.10 -1.43
N ILE A 51 -30.00 34.08 -1.74
CA ILE A 51 -29.89 33.53 -3.09
C ILE A 51 -31.01 32.50 -3.24
N ARG A 52 -31.98 32.72 -4.14
CA ARG A 52 -33.08 31.78 -4.44
C ARG A 52 -33.08 31.44 -5.94
N THR A 53 -31.96 30.89 -6.39
CA THR A 53 -31.79 30.37 -7.74
C THR A 53 -31.17 28.98 -7.62
N GLY A 54 -31.42 28.12 -8.60
CA GLY A 54 -30.85 26.79 -8.56
C GLY A 54 -29.35 26.74 -8.82
N LYS A 55 -28.83 27.62 -9.67
CA LYS A 55 -27.46 27.51 -10.19
C LYS A 55 -26.79 28.86 -10.46
N ILE A 56 -25.47 28.91 -10.26
CA ILE A 56 -24.57 30.02 -10.60
C ILE A 56 -23.39 29.44 -11.41
N GLU A 57 -23.22 29.83 -12.67
CA GLU A 57 -22.24 29.24 -13.59
C GLU A 57 -21.36 30.24 -14.33
N SER A 58 -20.14 29.83 -14.70
CA SER A 58 -19.26 30.59 -15.59
C SER A 58 -19.86 30.68 -17.00
N THR A 59 -19.43 31.67 -17.79
CA THR A 59 -19.99 31.94 -19.12
C THR A 59 -19.62 30.87 -20.16
N ASP A 60 -18.47 30.21 -19.96
CA ASP A 60 -18.05 29.00 -20.65
C ASP A 60 -18.57 27.71 -19.96
N GLY A 61 -19.32 27.87 -18.86
CA GLY A 61 -19.94 26.83 -18.05
C GLY A 61 -18.97 25.90 -17.28
N GLN A 62 -17.66 26.10 -17.40
CA GLN A 62 -16.62 25.20 -16.90
C GLN A 62 -16.51 25.13 -15.37
N VAL A 63 -17.01 26.15 -14.66
CA VAL A 63 -16.85 26.32 -13.20
C VAL A 63 -18.15 26.90 -12.64
N TYR A 64 -18.79 26.20 -11.73
CA TYR A 64 -20.12 26.60 -11.24
C TYR A 64 -20.45 26.07 -9.84
N PHE A 65 -21.45 26.70 -9.21
CA PHE A 65 -22.04 26.35 -7.92
C PHE A 65 -23.55 26.07 -8.08
N GLY A 66 -23.98 24.85 -7.75
CA GLY A 66 -25.39 24.46 -7.73
C GLY A 66 -25.92 24.48 -6.30
N LEU A 67 -26.89 25.35 -5.99
CA LEU A 67 -27.45 25.52 -4.65
C LEU A 67 -28.72 24.71 -4.44
N ASP A 68 -29.48 24.47 -5.52
CA ASP A 68 -30.51 23.44 -5.51
C ASP A 68 -29.86 22.04 -5.41
N ASP A 69 -28.61 21.92 -5.89
CA ASP A 69 -27.90 20.64 -6.08
C ASP A 69 -26.78 20.35 -5.05
N ASN A 70 -26.38 21.30 -4.21
CA ASN A 70 -25.30 21.20 -3.22
C ASN A 70 -23.89 20.90 -3.79
N GLU A 71 -23.50 21.48 -4.94
CA GLU A 71 -22.21 21.19 -5.58
C GLU A 71 -21.34 22.41 -5.93
N LEU A 72 -20.04 22.12 -6.10
CA LEU A 72 -18.99 23.03 -6.54
C LEU A 72 -18.11 22.37 -7.61
N VAL A 73 -18.04 22.97 -8.80
CA VAL A 73 -17.20 22.56 -9.94
C VAL A 73 -16.01 23.52 -10.10
N ILE A 74 -14.75 23.01 -10.15
CA ILE A 74 -13.50 23.81 -10.24
C ILE A 74 -12.51 23.16 -11.20
N LYS A 75 -12.19 23.81 -12.33
CA LYS A 75 -11.46 23.14 -13.41
C LYS A 75 -9.96 23.41 -13.49
N LYS A 76 -9.22 22.31 -13.59
CA LYS A 76 -8.07 22.19 -14.49
C LYS A 76 -8.57 22.33 -15.93
N GLU A 77 -7.76 22.81 -16.87
CA GLU A 77 -8.22 23.04 -18.26
C GLU A 77 -8.45 21.74 -19.04
N SER A 78 -7.75 20.67 -18.66
CA SER A 78 -7.83 19.34 -19.26
C SER A 78 -7.48 18.27 -18.24
N TYR A 79 -7.77 17.00 -18.54
CA TYR A 79 -7.37 15.88 -17.70
C TYR A 79 -5.86 15.82 -17.50
N ALA A 80 -5.10 15.99 -18.59
CA ALA A 80 -3.65 15.94 -18.59
C ALA A 80 -2.99 17.15 -17.92
N SER A 81 -3.79 18.17 -17.59
CA SER A 81 -3.28 19.38 -16.93
C SER A 81 -2.48 19.00 -15.69
N GLU A 82 -1.27 19.52 -15.61
CA GLU A 82 -0.40 19.33 -14.46
C GLU A 82 -0.80 20.24 -13.28
N VAL A 83 -1.64 21.25 -13.56
CA VAL A 83 -2.11 22.25 -12.60
C VAL A 83 -2.99 21.61 -11.55
N ALA A 84 -2.78 21.89 -10.26
CA ALA A 84 -3.63 21.37 -9.20
C ALA A 84 -5.11 21.77 -9.39
N GLY A 85 -6.03 20.84 -9.17
CA GLY A 85 -7.47 21.13 -9.23
C GLY A 85 -8.32 19.87 -9.21
N ILE A 86 -9.61 20.03 -9.43
CA ILE A 86 -10.55 18.93 -9.58
C ILE A 86 -11.01 18.91 -11.03
N TRP A 87 -10.30 18.19 -11.88
CA TRP A 87 -10.85 17.89 -13.17
C TRP A 87 -11.78 16.69 -13.06
N LEU A 88 -13.06 16.94 -13.35
CA LEU A 88 -14.08 15.94 -13.61
C LEU A 88 -14.54 16.18 -15.05
N GLY A 89 -14.36 15.19 -15.93
CA GLY A 89 -14.71 15.36 -17.35
C GLY A 89 -14.48 14.12 -18.21
N LYS A 90 -14.72 14.26 -19.53
CA LYS A 90 -14.40 13.26 -20.56
C LYS A 90 -13.15 13.68 -21.33
N ASP A 91 -12.22 12.75 -21.54
CA ASP A 91 -10.95 12.96 -22.25
C ASP A 91 -10.52 11.64 -22.90
N ASP A 92 -10.06 11.67 -24.16
CA ASP A 92 -9.69 10.47 -24.96
C ASP A 92 -10.71 9.31 -24.86
N ASP A 93 -11.98 9.65 -25.09
CA ASP A 93 -13.12 8.74 -25.01
C ASP A 93 -13.41 8.03 -23.66
N LYS A 94 -12.77 8.46 -22.57
CA LYS A 94 -13.01 7.93 -21.22
C LYS A 94 -13.39 9.05 -20.25
N TYR A 95 -14.27 8.74 -19.30
CA TYR A 95 -14.50 9.64 -18.17
C TYR A 95 -13.35 9.50 -17.20
N LYS A 96 -12.75 10.64 -16.86
CA LYS A 96 -11.60 10.69 -15.99
C LYS A 96 -11.89 11.60 -14.81
N LEU A 97 -11.25 11.28 -13.69
CA LEU A 97 -11.19 12.13 -12.51
C LEU A 97 -9.71 12.43 -12.30
N ASN A 98 -9.38 13.69 -12.11
CA ASN A 98 -8.05 14.09 -11.68
C ASN A 98 -8.23 15.12 -10.57
N ILE A 99 -8.03 14.66 -9.34
CA ILE A 99 -7.98 15.50 -8.16
C ILE A 99 -6.50 15.64 -7.81
N GLY A 100 -5.99 16.86 -7.79
CA GLY A 100 -4.58 17.14 -7.48
C GLY A 100 -3.78 17.55 -8.71
N ASP A 101 -2.46 17.36 -8.68
CA ASP A 101 -1.49 17.89 -9.65
C ASP A 101 -0.78 16.78 -10.45
N ALA A 102 0.35 17.09 -11.09
CA ALA A 102 1.17 16.08 -11.79
C ALA A 102 1.82 15.05 -10.85
N THR A 103 2.12 15.43 -9.61
CA THR A 103 2.93 14.68 -8.64
C THR A 103 2.12 14.05 -7.50
N LYS A 104 0.98 14.64 -7.13
CA LYS A 104 0.10 14.18 -6.04
C LYS A 104 -1.33 14.22 -6.52
N TYR A 105 -1.97 13.07 -6.60
CA TYR A 105 -3.31 13.02 -7.17
C TYR A 105 -4.09 11.78 -6.79
N LEU A 106 -5.41 11.90 -6.87
CA LEU A 106 -6.30 10.77 -7.09
C LEU A 106 -6.77 10.87 -8.54
N LYS A 107 -6.30 9.94 -9.37
CA LYS A 107 -6.62 9.89 -10.81
C LYS A 107 -7.32 8.60 -11.15
N TRP A 108 -8.52 8.71 -11.72
CA TRP A 108 -9.10 7.67 -12.53
C TRP A 108 -8.82 8.02 -13.99
N ASP A 109 -8.06 7.18 -14.69
CA ASP A 109 -7.69 7.42 -16.10
C ASP A 109 -8.65 6.76 -17.11
N GLY A 110 -9.67 6.05 -16.62
CA GLY A 110 -10.60 5.27 -17.43
C GLY A 110 -10.34 3.76 -17.40
N ALA A 111 -9.27 3.29 -16.74
CA ALA A 111 -8.99 1.88 -16.52
C ALA A 111 -8.53 1.60 -15.09
N ALA A 112 -7.67 2.44 -14.50
CA ALA A 112 -7.12 2.25 -13.17
C ALA A 112 -7.36 3.47 -12.27
N LEU A 113 -7.58 3.21 -10.98
CA LEU A 113 -7.58 4.25 -9.96
C LEU A 113 -6.17 4.34 -9.37
N THR A 114 -5.48 5.43 -9.67
CA THR A 114 -4.16 5.70 -9.12
C THR A 114 -4.27 6.75 -8.01
N ILE A 115 -3.75 6.41 -6.84
CA ILE A 115 -3.61 7.34 -5.72
C ILE A 115 -2.11 7.58 -5.53
N LYS A 116 -1.68 8.81 -5.83
CA LYS A 116 -0.29 9.23 -5.79
C LYS A 116 -0.04 10.24 -4.67
N GLY A 117 0.91 9.91 -3.81
CA GLY A 117 1.41 10.76 -2.72
C GLY A 117 2.81 11.32 -3.00
N LEU A 118 3.42 11.95 -1.99
CA LEU A 118 4.71 12.66 -2.12
C LEU A 118 5.88 11.73 -2.51
N VAL A 119 5.83 10.43 -2.16
CA VAL A 119 6.73 9.35 -2.63
C VAL A 119 6.01 8.01 -2.36
N GLY A 120 6.00 7.07 -3.32
CA GLY A 120 5.44 5.71 -3.13
C GLY A 120 3.95 5.62 -3.46
N ASP A 121 3.64 5.48 -4.74
CA ASP A 121 2.27 5.37 -5.25
C ASP A 121 1.56 4.15 -4.65
N ILE A 122 0.26 4.25 -4.36
CA ILE A 122 -0.59 3.08 -4.17
C ILE A 122 -1.53 3.03 -5.37
N THR A 123 -1.21 2.15 -6.32
CA THR A 123 -2.05 1.95 -7.51
C THR A 123 -3.07 0.85 -7.26
N LEU A 124 -4.37 1.15 -7.41
CA LEU A 124 -5.45 0.18 -7.50
C LEU A 124 -5.78 -0.03 -8.99
N ASP A 125 -5.22 -1.08 -9.59
CA ASP A 125 -5.40 -1.38 -11.02
C ASP A 125 -6.61 -2.30 -11.27
N SER A 126 -7.27 -2.15 -12.42
CA SER A 126 -8.20 -3.10 -13.03
C SER A 126 -7.67 -4.54 -13.16
N ASN A 127 -6.34 -4.71 -13.20
CA ASN A 127 -5.70 -6.02 -13.15
C ASN A 127 -5.78 -6.71 -11.76
N GLY A 128 -6.44 -6.08 -10.78
CA GLY A 128 -6.75 -6.70 -9.49
C GLY A 128 -5.57 -6.74 -8.53
N PHE A 129 -4.73 -5.69 -8.54
CA PHE A 129 -3.62 -5.56 -7.61
C PHE A 129 -3.50 -4.17 -6.98
N ILE A 130 -2.83 -4.14 -5.83
CA ILE A 130 -2.35 -2.97 -5.10
C ILE A 130 -0.83 -3.05 -5.07
N ARG A 131 -0.14 -2.01 -5.56
CA ARG A 131 1.33 -2.01 -5.64
C ARG A 131 1.95 -0.64 -5.41
N THR A 132 3.24 -0.65 -5.07
CA THR A 132 4.11 0.53 -5.14
C THR A 132 4.54 0.85 -6.56
N ASP A 133 5.02 2.07 -6.76
CA ASP A 133 5.72 2.45 -7.99
C ASP A 133 6.94 1.54 -8.25
N GLY A 134 7.26 1.30 -9.53
CA GLY A 134 8.33 0.38 -9.97
C GLY A 134 8.07 -1.13 -9.79
N LYS A 135 7.31 -1.55 -8.77
CA LYS A 135 6.97 -2.97 -8.53
C LYS A 135 5.77 -3.44 -9.36
N THR A 136 5.90 -3.38 -10.69
CA THR A 136 4.81 -3.51 -11.68
C THR A 136 4.13 -4.88 -11.75
N SER A 137 4.69 -5.94 -11.14
CA SER A 137 4.13 -7.29 -11.14
C SER A 137 4.56 -8.07 -9.90
N TYR A 138 3.92 -9.22 -9.65
CA TYR A 138 4.33 -10.15 -8.59
C TYR A 138 5.80 -10.60 -8.74
N GLU A 139 6.32 -10.74 -9.96
CA GLU A 139 7.71 -11.16 -10.20
C GLU A 139 8.72 -9.99 -10.25
N SER A 140 8.26 -8.75 -10.10
CA SER A 140 9.15 -7.58 -10.15
C SER A 140 10.24 -7.65 -9.07
N THR A 141 11.48 -7.41 -9.51
CA THR A 141 12.70 -7.40 -8.68
C THR A 141 12.93 -6.07 -7.98
N PHE A 142 12.20 -5.02 -8.33
CA PHE A 142 12.27 -3.73 -7.65
C PHE A 142 11.76 -3.85 -6.21
N ALA A 143 12.42 -3.12 -5.30
CA ALA A 143 11.98 -2.99 -3.91
C ALA A 143 10.61 -2.32 -3.85
N GLY A 144 9.73 -2.83 -2.99
CA GLY A 144 8.38 -2.29 -2.82
C GLY A 144 7.40 -3.34 -2.30
N PHE A 145 6.11 -3.11 -2.46
CA PHE A 145 5.09 -4.13 -2.20
C PHE A 145 4.13 -4.31 -3.38
N TRP A 146 3.63 -5.53 -3.54
CA TRP A 146 2.62 -5.93 -4.51
C TRP A 146 1.67 -6.92 -3.84
N LEU A 147 0.37 -6.72 -3.99
CA LEU A 147 -0.69 -7.59 -3.49
C LEU A 147 -1.76 -7.70 -4.58
N GLY A 148 -2.12 -8.90 -5.04
CA GLY A 148 -3.14 -9.03 -6.07
C GLY A 148 -3.24 -10.39 -6.74
N TRP A 149 -3.93 -10.44 -7.89
CA TRP A 149 -4.09 -11.67 -8.68
C TRP A 149 -2.97 -11.85 -9.72
N SER A 150 -2.27 -12.99 -9.67
CA SER A 150 -1.27 -13.40 -10.66
C SER A 150 -1.25 -14.93 -10.77
N ALA A 151 -2.24 -15.49 -11.46
CA ALA A 151 -2.56 -16.93 -11.43
C ALA A 151 -2.82 -17.42 -9.99
N GLY A 152 -3.62 -16.66 -9.23
CA GLY A 152 -3.87 -16.82 -7.80
C GLY A 152 -3.62 -15.53 -7.02
N TYR A 153 -4.22 -15.39 -5.84
CA TYR A 153 -3.95 -14.26 -4.96
C TYR A 153 -2.58 -14.39 -4.31
N LYS A 154 -1.72 -13.38 -4.50
CA LYS A 154 -0.32 -13.38 -4.07
C LYS A 154 0.03 -12.07 -3.35
N LEU A 155 1.08 -12.12 -2.54
CA LEU A 155 1.70 -10.98 -1.87
C LEU A 155 3.21 -11.03 -2.13
N ASN A 156 3.85 -9.90 -2.40
CA ASN A 156 5.30 -9.77 -2.51
C ASN A 156 5.74 -8.43 -1.91
N ILE A 157 6.45 -8.48 -0.79
CA ILE A 157 7.05 -7.33 -0.12
C ILE A 157 8.57 -7.49 -0.18
N GLY A 158 9.29 -6.48 -0.66
CA GLY A 158 10.75 -6.49 -0.80
C GLY A 158 11.23 -6.53 -2.25
N ASP A 159 12.44 -7.02 -2.47
CA ASP A 159 13.14 -7.10 -3.76
C ASP A 159 13.47 -8.57 -4.13
N ALA A 160 14.43 -8.79 -5.05
CA ALA A 160 14.84 -10.14 -5.44
C ALA A 160 15.70 -10.88 -4.38
N ALA A 161 16.41 -10.14 -3.53
CA ALA A 161 17.34 -10.65 -2.53
C ALA A 161 16.69 -10.78 -1.15
N HIS A 162 15.83 -9.82 -0.77
CA HIS A 162 15.19 -9.74 0.54
C HIS A 162 13.68 -9.57 0.35
N TYR A 163 12.88 -10.55 0.77
CA TYR A 163 11.44 -10.49 0.60
C TYR A 163 10.63 -11.30 1.61
N LEU A 164 9.35 -10.93 1.73
CA LEU A 164 8.26 -11.75 2.24
C LEU A 164 7.24 -11.94 1.10
N LYS A 165 6.98 -13.21 0.71
CA LYS A 165 6.08 -13.54 -0.40
C LYS A 165 5.04 -14.58 0.00
N TRP A 166 3.78 -14.33 -0.34
CA TRP A 166 2.78 -15.37 -0.47
C TRP A 166 2.70 -15.80 -1.95
N THR A 167 3.09 -17.03 -2.26
CA THR A 167 3.16 -17.54 -3.63
C THR A 167 1.82 -17.99 -4.20
N GLY A 168 0.73 -17.90 -3.42
CA GLY A 168 -0.55 -18.56 -3.68
C GLY A 168 -0.67 -19.92 -2.99
N SER A 169 0.43 -20.47 -2.46
CA SER A 169 0.44 -21.77 -1.77
C SER A 169 1.41 -21.85 -0.60
N LYS A 170 2.45 -21.01 -0.56
CA LYS A 170 3.46 -20.98 0.49
C LYS A 170 3.76 -19.54 0.91
N LEU A 171 4.01 -19.34 2.20
CA LEU A 171 4.68 -18.15 2.70
C LEU A 171 6.19 -18.39 2.61
N GLN A 172 6.89 -17.50 1.91
CA GLN A 172 8.33 -17.50 1.78
C GLN A 172 8.89 -16.23 2.41
N VAL A 173 9.94 -16.37 3.22
CA VAL A 173 10.72 -15.26 3.74
C VAL A 173 12.17 -15.50 3.32
N LYS A 174 12.77 -14.52 2.65
CA LYS A 174 14.16 -14.55 2.20
C LYS A 174 14.87 -13.31 2.71
N GLY A 175 16.05 -13.48 3.30
CA GLY A 175 16.82 -12.43 3.94
C GLY A 175 17.06 -12.70 5.43
N LEU A 176 17.65 -11.73 6.12
CA LEU A 176 17.84 -11.79 7.57
C LEU A 176 16.52 -11.53 8.28
N ALA A 177 16.15 -12.40 9.23
CA ALA A 177 14.99 -12.21 10.10
C ALA A 177 15.46 -11.99 11.54
N SER A 178 15.07 -10.87 12.15
CA SER A 178 15.26 -10.61 13.58
C SER A 178 13.98 -10.96 14.32
N LEU A 179 14.06 -11.86 15.29
CA LEU A 179 12.90 -12.39 16.03
C LEU A 179 13.20 -12.36 17.53
N ASP A 180 12.31 -11.76 18.32
CA ASP A 180 12.49 -11.64 19.77
C ASP A 180 12.23 -12.96 20.53
N ALA A 181 11.36 -13.82 19.99
CA ALA A 181 11.04 -15.13 20.57
C ALA A 181 10.67 -16.16 19.49
N LEU A 182 11.12 -17.41 19.68
CA LEU A 182 10.87 -18.55 18.77
C LEU A 182 10.09 -19.70 19.45
N SER A 183 9.29 -19.41 20.47
CA SER A 183 8.72 -20.44 21.37
C SER A 183 7.80 -21.48 20.72
N ALA A 184 7.34 -21.27 19.47
CA ALA A 184 6.39 -22.15 18.77
C ALA A 184 6.82 -22.56 17.35
N ILE A 185 8.09 -22.36 16.97
CA ILE A 185 8.55 -22.70 15.63
C ILE A 185 8.88 -24.20 15.53
N ASN A 186 8.05 -24.95 14.78
CA ASN A 186 8.39 -26.29 14.29
C ASN A 186 8.97 -26.17 12.88
N ALA A 187 10.27 -25.93 12.76
CA ALA A 187 10.96 -25.73 11.48
C ALA A 187 11.99 -26.83 11.21
N ASN A 188 12.08 -27.25 9.95
CA ASN A 188 13.23 -27.99 9.45
C ASN A 188 14.33 -26.97 9.08
N ILE A 189 15.35 -26.86 9.93
CA ILE A 189 16.44 -25.90 9.79
C ILE A 189 17.68 -26.65 9.32
N GLY A 190 18.28 -26.22 8.20
CA GLY A 190 19.48 -26.86 7.66
C GLY A 190 20.69 -26.71 8.58
N ASN A 191 21.26 -25.50 8.63
CA ASN A 191 22.39 -25.18 9.50
C ASN A 191 21.95 -24.20 10.60
N ILE A 192 22.38 -24.45 11.84
CA ILE A 192 22.15 -23.55 12.98
C ILE A 192 23.50 -22.99 13.42
N THR A 193 23.65 -21.67 13.36
CA THR A 193 24.74 -20.94 14.01
C THR A 193 24.12 -20.10 15.12
N ALA A 194 24.31 -20.52 16.37
CA ALA A 194 23.71 -19.87 17.53
C ALA A 194 24.73 -19.73 18.67
N GLY A 195 24.49 -18.77 19.56
CA GLY A 195 25.18 -18.71 20.85
C GLY A 195 24.68 -19.81 21.78
N ASN A 196 23.91 -19.44 22.80
CA ASN A 196 23.31 -20.43 23.70
C ASN A 196 22.08 -21.09 23.07
N ILE A 197 22.08 -22.42 22.96
CA ILE A 197 20.90 -23.22 22.61
C ILE A 197 20.29 -23.78 23.91
N ARG A 198 19.03 -23.45 24.19
CA ARG A 198 18.30 -23.94 25.38
C ARG A 198 17.04 -24.68 24.94
N GLY A 199 16.97 -25.97 25.22
CA GLY A 199 15.80 -26.79 24.94
C GLY A 199 15.65 -27.90 25.96
N THR A 200 14.46 -28.47 26.08
CA THR A 200 14.21 -29.66 26.91
C THR A 200 14.85 -30.92 26.34
N ARG A 201 15.16 -30.91 25.04
CA ARG A 201 15.82 -32.01 24.34
C ARG A 201 16.62 -31.47 23.15
N PHE A 202 17.84 -31.98 22.98
CA PHE A 202 18.63 -31.83 21.77
C PHE A 202 18.77 -33.21 21.12
N GLN A 203 18.27 -33.38 19.90
CA GLN A 203 18.32 -34.63 19.15
C GLN A 203 19.15 -34.40 17.88
N VAL A 204 20.14 -35.27 17.66
CA VAL A 204 20.91 -35.33 16.41
C VAL A 204 20.71 -36.74 15.85
N GLY A 205 20.31 -36.88 14.58
CA GLY A 205 19.98 -38.16 13.95
C GLY A 205 18.68 -38.17 13.15
N GLY A 206 18.44 -39.23 12.36
CA GLY A 206 17.19 -39.51 11.63
C GLY A 206 17.36 -40.11 10.21
N GLY A 207 18.60 -40.22 9.73
CA GLY A 207 19.02 -40.83 8.47
C GLY A 207 20.22 -41.79 8.65
N THR A 208 21.27 -41.60 7.87
CA THR A 208 22.50 -42.41 7.90
C THR A 208 23.72 -41.51 8.05
N ASN A 209 24.70 -41.94 8.86
CA ASN A 209 25.98 -41.25 9.12
C ASN A 209 25.83 -39.89 9.82
N GLU A 210 25.19 -39.87 10.99
CA GLU A 210 25.05 -38.67 11.81
C GLU A 210 26.12 -38.60 12.88
N ASP A 211 26.97 -37.59 12.76
CA ASP A 211 28.06 -37.33 13.67
C ASP A 211 27.78 -36.09 14.52
N ILE A 212 28.21 -36.12 15.77
CA ILE A 212 28.33 -34.93 16.61
C ILE A 212 29.81 -34.60 16.68
N TYR A 213 30.23 -33.53 16.00
CA TYR A 213 31.63 -33.13 15.89
C TYR A 213 31.88 -31.78 16.57
N PHE A 214 32.98 -31.68 17.32
CA PHE A 214 33.40 -30.48 18.06
C PHE A 214 34.82 -30.13 17.64
N GLU A 215 34.99 -29.06 16.86
CA GLU A 215 36.28 -28.69 16.24
C GLU A 215 37.33 -28.17 17.23
N ASP A 216 36.94 -27.27 18.14
CA ASP A 216 37.90 -26.52 18.96
C ASP A 216 37.48 -26.37 20.45
N SER A 217 36.54 -27.16 20.95
CA SER A 217 35.89 -26.90 22.25
C SER A 217 35.96 -28.05 23.24
N GLY A 218 36.22 -27.72 24.51
CA GLY A 218 36.01 -28.64 25.63
C GLY A 218 34.52 -28.90 25.83
N LEU A 219 34.10 -30.16 25.69
CA LEU A 219 32.74 -30.59 26.01
C LEU A 219 32.56 -30.65 27.53
N ARG A 220 31.65 -29.84 28.08
CA ARG A 220 31.25 -29.92 29.49
C ARG A 220 29.80 -30.40 29.59
N LEU A 221 29.63 -31.62 30.09
CA LEU A 221 28.34 -32.22 30.37
C LEU A 221 28.09 -32.13 31.88
N TYR A 222 27.02 -31.45 32.29
CA TYR A 222 26.67 -31.27 33.70
C TYR A 222 25.28 -31.85 33.94
N ASP A 223 25.21 -32.88 34.78
CA ASP A 223 23.95 -33.42 35.29
C ASP A 223 23.69 -32.84 36.68
N VAL A 224 22.50 -32.25 36.87
CA VAL A 224 22.04 -31.68 38.15
C VAL A 224 21.28 -32.70 38.99
N GLY A 225 20.86 -33.84 38.43
CA GLY A 225 19.90 -34.76 39.05
C GLY A 225 20.29 -36.24 39.11
N GLY A 226 21.31 -36.67 38.38
CA GLY A 226 21.86 -38.03 38.40
C GLY A 226 23.39 -37.99 38.43
N GLN A 227 24.02 -38.88 39.18
CA GLN A 227 25.49 -38.83 39.40
C GLN A 227 26.29 -39.34 38.18
N CYS A 228 25.64 -39.55 37.04
CA CYS A 228 26.23 -40.23 35.88
C CYS A 228 25.81 -39.59 34.57
N ILE A 229 26.76 -39.44 33.65
CA ILE A 229 26.49 -39.21 32.23
C ILE A 229 26.33 -40.59 31.59
N SER A 230 25.13 -40.86 31.06
CA SER A 230 24.84 -42.12 30.36
C SER A 230 24.97 -41.94 28.85
N LEU A 231 25.73 -42.82 28.22
CA LEU A 231 25.86 -42.93 26.77
C LEU A 231 25.20 -44.24 26.33
N THR A 232 24.04 -44.14 25.70
CA THR A 232 23.24 -45.29 25.25
C THR A 232 23.20 -45.37 23.74
N LYS A 233 23.43 -46.57 23.20
CA LYS A 233 23.05 -46.92 21.82
C LYS A 233 21.78 -47.78 21.90
N ILE A 234 20.72 -47.39 21.19
CA ILE A 234 19.47 -48.16 21.15
C ILE A 234 19.78 -49.63 20.78
N ASP A 235 19.20 -50.55 21.55
CA ASP A 235 19.39 -52.01 21.47
C ASP A 235 20.78 -52.56 21.86
N TYR A 236 21.62 -51.74 22.51
CA TYR A 236 22.90 -52.16 23.11
C TYR A 236 22.99 -51.77 24.59
N SER A 237 23.99 -52.29 25.29
CA SER A 237 24.27 -51.93 26.69
C SER A 237 24.65 -50.45 26.83
N ASN A 238 24.21 -49.81 27.91
CA ASN A 238 24.61 -48.45 28.26
C ASN A 238 26.09 -48.41 28.65
N LEU A 239 26.77 -47.30 28.35
CA LEU A 239 28.02 -46.92 29.00
C LEU A 239 27.73 -45.75 29.94
N ASP A 240 27.73 -46.03 31.24
CA ASP A 240 27.52 -45.03 32.28
C ASP A 240 28.86 -44.59 32.84
N ILE A 241 29.12 -43.28 32.80
CA ILE A 241 30.28 -42.67 33.45
C ILE A 241 29.77 -41.89 34.66
N GLY A 242 30.02 -42.46 35.84
CA GLY A 242 29.57 -41.93 37.12
C GLY A 242 30.68 -41.24 37.89
N ILE A 243 30.39 -40.07 38.44
CA ILE A 243 31.28 -39.36 39.36
C ILE A 243 30.44 -38.98 40.58
N SER A 244 30.85 -39.47 41.74
CA SER A 244 30.28 -39.09 43.04
C SER A 244 31.31 -38.31 43.84
N SER A 245 30.94 -37.86 45.05
CA SER A 245 31.90 -37.20 45.94
C SER A 245 33.09 -38.10 46.30
N ASN A 246 32.93 -39.44 46.23
CA ASN A 246 33.90 -40.40 46.76
C ASN A 246 34.33 -41.50 45.75
N SER A 247 33.84 -41.47 44.51
CA SER A 247 34.12 -42.53 43.53
C SER A 247 34.02 -42.04 42.09
N VAL A 248 34.87 -42.59 41.22
CA VAL A 248 34.68 -42.57 39.77
C VAL A 248 34.36 -43.99 39.31
N ALA A 249 33.32 -44.14 38.49
CA ALA A 249 32.86 -45.44 38.01
C ALA A 249 32.62 -45.40 36.51
N ILE A 250 32.93 -46.53 35.86
CA ILE A 250 32.47 -46.85 34.51
C ILE A 250 31.67 -48.13 34.64
N SER A 251 30.42 -48.11 34.18
CA SER A 251 29.52 -49.26 34.29
C SER A 251 28.70 -49.46 33.03
N THR A 252 28.25 -50.68 32.83
CA THR A 252 27.18 -51.03 31.90
C THR A 252 25.95 -51.49 32.70
N LEU A 253 24.86 -51.84 32.00
CA LEU A 253 23.68 -52.44 32.64
C LEU A 253 24.00 -53.76 33.38
N ASP A 254 25.04 -54.48 32.95
CA ASP A 254 25.33 -55.84 33.40
C ASP A 254 26.54 -55.91 34.36
N GLU A 255 27.52 -55.00 34.24
CA GLU A 255 28.75 -55.02 35.04
C GLU A 255 29.25 -53.61 35.40
N SER A 256 29.91 -53.46 36.55
CA SER A 256 30.48 -52.17 36.97
C SER A 256 31.92 -52.31 37.46
N ILE A 257 32.81 -51.43 36.99
CA ILE A 257 34.17 -51.28 37.51
C ILE A 257 34.21 -49.98 38.31
N LYS A 258 34.39 -50.10 39.63
CA LYS A 258 34.40 -48.97 40.56
C LYS A 258 35.77 -48.83 41.22
N ARG A 259 36.31 -47.61 41.20
CA ARG A 259 37.49 -47.26 41.99
C ARG A 259 37.07 -46.31 43.12
N GLN A 260 37.27 -46.75 44.36
CA GLN A 260 37.13 -45.89 45.54
C GLN A 260 38.20 -44.80 45.47
N VAL A 261 37.78 -43.53 45.57
CA VAL A 261 38.73 -42.43 45.74
C VAL A 261 39.19 -42.51 47.20
N PRO A 262 40.49 -42.63 47.48
CA PRO A 262 40.99 -42.64 48.86
C PRO A 262 40.52 -41.38 49.59
N ALA A 263 40.03 -41.51 50.81
CA ALA A 263 39.73 -40.36 51.65
C ALA A 263 41.02 -39.52 51.82
N LEU A 264 40.94 -38.23 51.53
CA LEU A 264 41.99 -37.26 51.86
C LEU A 264 42.05 -37.03 53.37
#